data_AF-A0AAU1TB74-F1
#
_entry.id   AF-A0AAU1TB74-F1
#
_cell.length_a   1.000
_cell.length_b   1.000
_cell.length_c   1.000
_cell.angle_alpha   90.00
_cell.angle_beta   90.00
_cell.angle_gamma   90.00
#
_symmetry.space_group_name_H-M   'P 1'
#
loop_
_entity.id
_entity.type
_entity.pdbx_description
1 polymer ?
#
loop_
_entity_poly.entity_id
_entity_poly.type
_entity_poly.pdbx_seq_one_letter_code
_entity_poly.pdbx_strand_id
1 'polypeptide(L)'
;MKIEEYLEDLRARQTRVRPHGTPSDVVYPLGEISVPDHVAHWARLRPDRAAVVFEGRTVTYRELDELSRRVAGRLASEGVGAGDRVAVHLPNCPQFLIAFLAVLRLGAVHVPVNSIFRRCGASWLASRLASAPRSLAGARGRT
;
A
#
# COMPACT_ATOMS: atom_id res chain seq x y z
N MET A 1 12.12 1.03 -32.33
CA MET A 1 11.77 -0.23 -31.64
C MET A 1 10.37 -0.06 -31.09
N LYS A 2 9.44 -0.96 -31.40
CA LYS A 2 8.08 -0.91 -30.85
C LYS A 2 8.12 -1.31 -29.36
N ILE A 3 7.23 -0.77 -28.53
CA ILE A 3 7.24 -1.05 -27.08
C ILE A 3 6.99 -2.54 -26.81
N GLU A 4 6.19 -3.19 -27.65
CA GLU A 4 5.88 -4.62 -27.57
C GLU A 4 7.14 -5.49 -27.77
N GLU A 5 7.92 -5.21 -28.82
CA GLU A 5 9.19 -5.91 -29.10
C GLU A 5 10.19 -5.75 -27.94
N TYR A 6 10.25 -4.57 -27.34
CA TYR A 6 11.08 -4.30 -26.16
C TYR A 6 10.63 -5.10 -24.94
N LEU A 7 9.32 -5.16 -24.68
CA LEU A 7 8.78 -5.89 -23.54
C LEU A 7 8.97 -7.40 -23.69
N GLU A 8 8.89 -7.94 -24.91
CA GLU A 8 9.19 -9.35 -25.18
C GLU A 8 10.66 -9.67 -24.94
N ASP A 9 11.59 -8.87 -25.47
CA ASP A 9 13.02 -9.02 -25.20
C ASP A 9 13.34 -8.91 -23.71
N LEU A 10 12.72 -7.95 -23.00
CA LEU A 10 12.87 -7.80 -21.56
C LEU A 10 12.41 -9.04 -20.79
N ARG A 11 11.23 -9.59 -21.13
CA ARG A 11 10.71 -10.82 -20.52
C ARG A 11 11.62 -12.01 -20.80
N ALA A 12 12.15 -12.14 -22.02
CA ALA A 12 13.08 -13.21 -22.37
C ALA A 12 14.36 -13.13 -21.53
N ARG A 13 14.91 -11.92 -21.35
CA ARG A 13 16.08 -11.67 -20.49
C ARG A 13 15.78 -11.99 -19.03
N GLN A 14 14.61 -11.58 -18.52
CA GLN A 14 14.17 -11.87 -17.16
C GLN A 14 14.03 -13.37 -16.91
N THR A 15 13.39 -14.10 -17.83
CA THR A 15 13.23 -15.55 -17.74
C THR A 15 14.58 -16.27 -17.70
N ARG A 16 15.55 -15.82 -18.50
CA ARG A 16 16.91 -16.39 -18.53
C ARG A 16 17.68 -16.24 -17.21
N VAL A 17 17.47 -15.13 -16.49
CA VAL A 17 18.18 -14.85 -15.22
C VAL A 17 17.35 -15.20 -13.98
N ARG A 18 16.10 -15.62 -14.16
CA ARG A 18 15.19 -15.91 -13.06
C ARG A 18 15.74 -17.07 -12.22
N PRO A 19 15.90 -16.92 -10.90
CA PRO A 19 16.33 -18.03 -10.05
C PRO A 19 15.36 -19.20 -10.14
N HIS A 20 15.89 -20.42 -10.19
CA HIS A 20 15.09 -21.64 -10.23
C HIS A 20 14.12 -21.70 -9.03
N GLY A 21 12.86 -22.08 -9.29
CA GLY A 21 11.81 -22.16 -8.27
C GLY A 21 11.12 -20.84 -7.95
N THR A 22 11.51 -19.72 -8.56
CA THR A 22 10.78 -18.45 -8.41
C THR A 22 9.43 -18.58 -9.15
N PRO A 23 8.27 -18.47 -8.45
CA PRO A 23 6.96 -18.63 -9.09
C PRO A 23 6.78 -17.62 -10.22
N SER A 24 6.41 -18.10 -11.42
CA SER A 24 6.09 -17.27 -12.60
C SER A 24 4.77 -16.56 -12.49
N ASP A 25 3.84 -17.20 -11.77
CA ASP A 25 2.46 -16.79 -11.66
C ASP A 25 2.19 -16.26 -10.25
N VAL A 26 1.36 -15.22 -10.19
CA VAL A 26 0.94 -14.64 -8.91
C VAL A 26 -0.18 -15.51 -8.36
N VAL A 27 0.11 -16.24 -7.29
CA VAL A 27 -0.88 -17.01 -6.55
C VAL A 27 -1.31 -16.18 -5.33
N TYR A 28 -2.61 -15.91 -5.22
CA TYR A 28 -3.20 -15.26 -4.06
C TYR A 28 -3.77 -16.34 -3.12
N PRO A 29 -3.02 -16.80 -2.10
CA PRO A 29 -3.42 -17.95 -1.28
C PRO A 29 -4.68 -17.70 -0.45
N LEU A 30 -5.06 -16.44 -0.27
CA LEU A 30 -6.27 -16.02 0.45
C LEU A 30 -7.33 -15.41 -0.49
N GLY A 31 -7.18 -15.61 -1.80
CA GLY A 31 -8.01 -14.99 -2.83
C GLY A 31 -7.71 -13.50 -3.08
N GLU A 32 -8.49 -12.89 -3.97
CA GLU A 32 -8.39 -11.48 -4.34
C GLU A 32 -8.99 -10.56 -3.28
N ILE A 33 -8.39 -10.54 -2.09
CA ILE A 33 -8.78 -9.66 -0.99
C ILE A 33 -7.81 -8.48 -0.83
N SER A 34 -8.28 -7.41 -0.21
CA SER A 34 -7.46 -6.21 -0.03
C SER A 34 -6.32 -6.45 0.97
N VAL A 35 -5.28 -5.61 0.91
CA VAL A 35 -4.16 -5.68 1.86
C VAL A 35 -4.61 -5.55 3.33
N PRO A 36 -5.51 -4.62 3.69
CA PRO A 36 -6.09 -4.59 5.04
C PRO A 36 -6.87 -5.85 5.42
N ASP A 37 -7.50 -6.52 4.46
CA ASP A 37 -8.24 -7.76 4.72
C ASP A 37 -7.32 -8.95 4.97
N HIS A 38 -6.12 -9.00 4.37
CA HIS A 38 -5.08 -9.94 4.79
C HIS A 38 -4.71 -9.75 6.27
N VAL A 39 -4.55 -8.51 6.73
CA VAL A 39 -4.24 -8.23 8.14
C VAL A 39 -5.42 -8.64 9.03
N ALA A 40 -6.65 -8.31 8.65
CA ALA A 40 -7.85 -8.69 9.40
C ALA A 40 -8.04 -10.23 9.45
N HIS A 41 -7.69 -10.93 8.37
CA HIS A 41 -7.71 -12.40 8.32
C HIS A 41 -6.75 -12.99 9.37
N TRP A 42 -5.49 -12.54 9.40
CA TRP A 42 -4.51 -13.03 10.37
C TRP A 42 -4.79 -12.58 11.80
N ALA A 43 -5.36 -11.39 11.99
CA ALA A 43 -5.83 -10.93 13.29
C ALA A 43 -6.92 -11.82 13.88
N ARG A 44 -7.76 -12.46 13.05
CA ARG A 44 -8.74 -13.46 13.51
C ARG A 44 -8.11 -14.82 13.80
N LEU A 45 -7.23 -15.31 12.92
CA LEU A 45 -6.68 -16.67 13.04
C LEU A 45 -5.53 -16.80 14.04
N ARG A 46 -4.72 -15.75 14.17
CA ARG A 46 -3.46 -15.72 14.94
C ARG A 46 -3.27 -14.35 15.61
N PRO A 47 -4.22 -13.92 16.45
CA PRO A 47 -4.27 -12.55 16.95
C PRO A 47 -2.99 -12.12 17.70
N ASP A 48 -2.43 -13.01 18.52
CA ASP A 48 -1.31 -12.70 19.41
C ASP A 48 0.07 -12.94 18.76
N ARG A 49 0.09 -13.32 17.47
CA ARG A 49 1.35 -13.40 16.71
C ARG A 49 1.87 -11.99 16.44
N ALA A 50 3.19 -11.83 16.53
CA ALA A 50 3.89 -10.63 16.11
C ALA A 50 3.62 -10.34 14.62
N ALA A 51 3.10 -9.15 14.33
CA ALA A 51 2.95 -8.62 12.97
C ALA A 51 4.10 -7.66 12.63
N VAL A 52 4.49 -6.82 13.60
CA VAL A 52 5.60 -5.87 13.46
C VAL A 52 6.48 -5.95 14.71
N VAL A 53 7.79 -6.02 14.51
CA VAL A 53 8.78 -5.86 15.59
C VAL A 53 9.60 -4.61 15.27
N PHE A 54 9.63 -3.66 16.20
CA PHE A 54 10.30 -2.38 16.02
C PHE A 54 10.90 -1.92 17.35
N GLU A 55 12.21 -1.69 17.38
CA GLU A 55 12.95 -1.19 18.55
C GLU A 55 12.59 -1.93 19.86
N GLY A 56 12.59 -3.27 19.83
CA GLY A 56 12.29 -4.10 20.99
C GLY A 56 10.80 -4.16 21.37
N ARG A 57 9.92 -3.42 20.68
CA ARG A 57 8.47 -3.53 20.84
C ARG A 57 7.89 -4.46 19.78
N THR A 58 6.89 -5.23 20.18
CA THR A 58 6.11 -6.09 19.29
C THR A 58 4.70 -5.53 19.19
N VAL A 59 4.22 -5.37 17.96
CA VAL A 59 2.81 -5.12 17.66
C VAL A 59 2.25 -6.42 17.09
N THR A 60 1.22 -6.94 17.75
CA THR A 60 0.52 -8.14 17.33
C THR A 60 -0.42 -7.88 16.15
N TYR A 61 -0.86 -8.93 15.46
CA TYR A 61 -1.86 -8.79 14.39
C TYR A 61 -3.17 -8.16 14.90
N ARG A 62 -3.60 -8.52 16.11
CA ARG A 62 -4.77 -7.94 16.77
C ARG A 62 -4.62 -6.42 16.93
N GLU A 63 -3.52 -5.99 17.54
CA GLU A 63 -3.25 -4.56 17.77
C GLU A 63 -3.12 -3.78 16.46
N LEU A 64 -2.45 -4.35 15.46
CA LEU A 64 -2.31 -3.71 14.15
C LEU A 64 -3.67 -3.50 13.46
N ASP A 65 -4.53 -4.53 13.48
CA ASP A 65 -5.88 -4.47 12.92
C ASP A 65 -6.74 -3.43 13.65
N GLU A 66 -6.72 -3.41 14.99
CA GLU A 66 -7.44 -2.43 15.80
C GLU A 66 -6.95 -0.99 15.58
N LEU A 67 -5.64 -0.75 15.66
CA LEU A 67 -5.06 0.58 15.47
C LEU A 67 -5.36 1.11 14.07
N SER A 68 -5.24 0.27 13.03
CA SER A 68 -5.57 0.67 11.67
C SER A 68 -7.06 1.01 11.51
N ARG A 69 -7.98 0.28 12.15
CA ARG A 69 -9.41 0.64 12.15
C ARG A 69 -9.70 1.95 12.88
N ARG A 70 -9.05 2.20 14.01
CA ARG A 70 -9.22 3.46 14.76
C ARG A 70 -8.76 4.66 13.93
N VAL A 71 -7.60 4.57 13.29
CA VAL A 71 -7.10 5.63 12.41
C VAL A 71 -8.00 5.80 11.18
N ALA A 72 -8.49 4.71 10.58
CA ALA A 72 -9.43 4.79 9.46
C ALA A 72 -10.74 5.51 9.86
N GLY A 73 -11.28 5.19 11.03
CA GLY A 73 -12.47 5.87 11.57
C GLY A 73 -12.23 7.36 11.79
N ARG A 74 -11.04 7.74 12.28
CA ARG A 74 -10.67 9.15 12.43
C ARG A 74 -10.58 9.87 11.08
N LEU A 75 -9.87 9.29 10.10
CA LEU A 75 -9.75 9.87 8.76
C LEU A 75 -11.12 10.00 8.07
N ALA A 76 -11.99 9.00 8.21
CA ALA A 76 -13.37 9.07 7.70
C ALA A 76 -14.16 10.20 8.35
N SER A 77 -14.01 10.43 9.67
CA SER A 77 -14.64 11.56 10.37
C SER A 77 -14.14 12.92 9.91
N GLU A 78 -12.95 12.98 9.31
CA GLU A 78 -12.38 14.17 8.69
C GLU A 78 -12.74 14.31 7.20
N GLY A 79 -13.58 13.40 6.67
CA GLY A 79 -14.13 13.44 5.31
C GLY A 79 -13.33 12.66 4.27
N VAL A 80 -12.32 11.89 4.65
CA VAL A 80 -11.57 11.03 3.71
C VAL A 80 -12.44 9.87 3.24
N GLY A 81 -12.58 9.73 1.93
CA GLY A 81 -13.32 8.63 1.30
C GLY A 81 -12.55 7.89 0.21
N ALA A 82 -13.26 6.99 -0.48
CA ALA A 82 -12.69 6.19 -1.55
C ALA A 82 -12.18 7.08 -2.70
N GLY A 83 -10.97 6.80 -3.18
CA GLY A 83 -10.30 7.56 -4.24
C GLY A 83 -9.64 8.86 -3.79
N ASP A 84 -9.86 9.34 -2.56
CA ASP A 84 -9.11 10.47 -2.03
C ASP A 84 -7.64 10.09 -1.79
N ARG A 85 -6.75 11.07 -1.87
CA ARG A 85 -5.31 10.87 -1.68
C ARG A 85 -4.91 11.37 -0.30
N VAL A 86 -4.25 10.51 0.46
CA VAL A 86 -3.76 10.84 1.80
C VAL A 86 -2.24 10.81 1.78
N ALA A 87 -1.63 11.99 1.91
CA ALA A 87 -0.19 12.12 2.05
C ALA A 87 0.23 11.73 3.48
N VAL A 88 1.12 10.75 3.61
CA VAL A 88 1.63 10.27 4.90
C VAL A 88 3.11 10.63 5.01
N HIS A 89 3.41 11.55 5.91
CA HIS A 89 4.77 12.02 6.17
C HIS A 89 5.25 11.53 7.54
N LEU A 90 5.75 10.29 7.56
CA LEU A 90 6.28 9.61 8.74
C LEU A 90 7.58 8.88 8.37
N PRO A 91 8.51 8.70 9.33
CA PRO A 91 9.65 7.81 9.12
C PRO A 91 9.20 6.34 9.06
N ASN A 92 10.15 5.44 8.80
CA ASN A 92 9.91 3.99 8.85
C ASN A 92 9.68 3.52 10.29
N CYS A 93 8.44 3.68 10.76
CA CYS A 93 7.98 3.29 12.09
C CYS A 93 6.64 2.52 12.01
N PRO A 94 6.19 1.83 13.07
CA PRO A 94 4.92 1.09 13.05
C PRO A 94 3.72 1.97 12.70
N GLN A 95 3.75 3.25 13.07
CA GLN A 95 2.69 4.23 12.78
C GLN A 95 2.51 4.47 11.28
N PHE A 96 3.61 4.40 10.50
CA PHE A 96 3.53 4.49 9.04
C PHE A 96 2.72 3.32 8.46
N LEU A 97 2.97 2.09 8.93
CA LEU A 97 2.21 0.92 8.49
C LEU A 97 0.73 1.00 8.93
N ILE A 98 0.47 1.47 10.15
CA ILE A 98 -0.89 1.69 10.66
C ILE A 98 -1.64 2.69 9.77
N ALA A 99 -1.00 3.82 9.42
CA ALA A 99 -1.57 4.83 8.53
C ALA A 99 -1.82 4.28 7.13
N PHE A 100 -0.87 3.53 6.58
CA PHE A 100 -1.04 2.84 5.29
C PHE A 100 -2.28 1.95 5.26
N LEU A 101 -2.42 1.05 6.23
CA LEU A 101 -3.57 0.17 6.33
C LEU A 101 -4.88 0.95 6.52
N ALA A 102 -4.87 2.00 7.33
CA ALA A 102 -6.03 2.84 7.57
C ALA A 102 -6.54 3.52 6.29
N VAL A 103 -5.63 4.09 5.49
CA VAL A 103 -5.97 4.74 4.22
C VAL A 103 -6.56 3.73 3.24
N LEU A 104 -5.94 2.55 3.12
CA LEU A 104 -6.45 1.51 2.21
C LEU A 104 -7.82 0.97 2.62
N ARG A 105 -8.14 0.91 3.93
CA ARG A 105 -9.47 0.50 4.40
C ARG A 105 -10.58 1.43 3.94
N LEU A 106 -10.28 2.71 3.75
CA LEU A 106 -11.23 3.69 3.25
C LEU A 106 -11.38 3.64 1.72
N GLY A 107 -10.62 2.78 1.04
CA GLY A 107 -10.49 2.81 -0.42
C GLY A 107 -9.75 4.05 -0.93
N ALA A 108 -9.06 4.76 -0.05
CA ALA A 108 -8.25 5.93 -0.38
C ALA A 108 -6.86 5.51 -0.88
N VAL A 109 -6.18 6.44 -1.53
CA VAL A 109 -4.85 6.26 -2.11
C VAL A 109 -3.80 6.76 -1.13
N HIS A 110 -2.99 5.83 -0.63
CA HIS A 110 -1.86 6.17 0.24
C HIS A 110 -0.71 6.76 -0.57
N VAL A 111 -0.24 7.94 -0.17
CA VAL A 111 0.91 8.61 -0.79
C VAL A 111 2.03 8.79 0.24
N PRO A 112 3.08 7.94 0.22
CA PRO A 112 4.20 8.08 1.13
C PRO A 112 5.03 9.32 0.79
N VAL A 113 5.24 10.18 1.77
CA VAL A 113 6.20 11.30 1.68
C VAL A 113 7.42 10.91 2.47
N ASN A 114 8.55 10.73 1.78
CA ASN A 114 9.81 10.38 2.43
C ASN A 114 10.20 11.48 3.44
N SER A 115 10.35 11.10 4.70
CA SER A 115 10.67 12.01 5.82
C SER A 115 12.06 12.65 5.74
N ILE A 116 12.92 12.17 4.83
CA ILE A 116 14.24 12.71 4.57
C ILE A 116 14.15 13.96 3.66
N PHE A 117 13.04 14.18 2.95
CA PHE A 117 12.88 15.37 2.11
C PHE A 117 12.85 16.65 2.95
N ARG A 118 13.64 17.65 2.56
CA ARG A 118 13.55 19.02 3.09
C ARG A 118 12.21 19.65 2.69
N ARG A 119 11.73 20.63 3.47
CA ARG A 119 10.40 21.30 3.34
C ARG A 119 9.92 21.59 1.91
N CYS A 120 10.81 21.99 1.00
CA CYS A 120 10.46 22.33 -0.39
C CYS A 120 9.94 21.12 -1.20
N GLY A 121 10.46 19.91 -0.97
CA GLY A 121 10.02 18.70 -1.68
C GLY A 121 8.62 18.24 -1.24
N ALA A 122 8.30 18.40 0.05
CA ALA A 122 6.99 18.04 0.59
C ALA A 122 5.88 19.00 0.12
N SER A 123 6.14 20.31 0.08
CA SER A 123 5.17 21.30 -0.40
C SER A 123 4.87 21.14 -1.89
N TRP A 124 5.88 20.83 -2.70
CA TRP A 124 5.70 20.53 -4.11
C TRP A 124 4.82 19.30 -4.34
N LEU A 125 5.05 18.22 -3.58
CA LEU A 125 4.25 17.00 -3.69
C LEU A 125 2.79 17.25 -3.30
N ALA A 126 2.55 18.00 -2.21
CA ALA A 126 1.21 18.36 -1.78
C ALA A 126 0.45 19.14 -2.87
N SER A 127 1.09 20.13 -3.51
CA SER A 127 0.52 20.89 -4.63
C SER A 127 0.13 19.97 -5.81
N ARG A 128 0.96 18.97 -6.11
CA ARG A 128 0.70 18.01 -7.19
C ARG A 128 -0.42 17.03 -6.87
N LEU A 129 -0.54 16.62 -5.61
CA LEU A 129 -1.64 15.76 -5.14
C LEU A 129 -2.98 16.50 -5.12
N ALA A 130 -2.99 17.81 -4.86
CA ALA A 130 -4.20 18.61 -4.92
C ALA A 130 -4.68 18.83 -6.36
N SER A 131 -3.75 18.99 -7.31
CA SER A 131 -4.05 19.30 -8.72
C SER A 131 -4.25 18.08 -9.62
N ALA A 132 -3.86 16.88 -9.20
CA ALA A 132 -4.05 15.66 -9.99
C ALA A 132 -5.54 15.25 -10.05
N PRO A 133 -6.06 14.79 -11.21
CA PRO A 133 -7.42 14.26 -11.30
C PRO A 133 -7.61 13.08 -10.32
N ARG A 134 -8.79 12.97 -9.69
CA ARG A 134 -9.11 11.89 -8.73
C ARG A 134 -9.15 10.51 -9.38
N SER A 135 -9.31 10.43 -10.70
CA SER A 135 -9.38 9.17 -11.44
C SER A 135 -8.04 8.81 -12.12
N LEU A 136 -7.49 7.65 -11.78
CA LEU A 136 -6.69 6.83 -12.71
C LEU A 136 -7.58 5.85 -13.51
N ALA A 137 -8.91 6.04 -13.49
CA ALA A 137 -9.85 5.26 -14.27
C ALA A 137 -9.86 5.71 -15.75
N GLY A 138 -8.79 5.34 -16.46
CA GLY A 138 -8.65 5.60 -17.89
C GLY A 138 -7.66 4.62 -18.50
N ALA A 139 -8.01 3.34 -18.54
CA ALA A 139 -7.52 2.31 -19.49
C ALA A 139 -7.81 0.89 -18.97
N ARG A 140 -9.08 0.49 -18.85
CA ARG A 140 -9.48 -0.90 -19.06
C ARG A 140 -10.76 -0.88 -19.88
N GLY A 141 -10.58 -0.78 -21.20
CA GLY A 141 -11.62 -1.18 -22.14
C GLY A 141 -11.93 -2.64 -21.88
N ARG A 142 -13.18 -2.91 -21.49
CA ARG A 142 -13.77 -4.23 -21.64
C ARG A 142 -14.18 -4.35 -23.10
N THR A 143 -13.52 -5.24 -23.83
CA THR A 143 -13.98 -5.90 -25.05
C THR A 143 -13.69 -7.37 -24.88
#